data_AF-A0A915UFU2-F1
#
_entry.id   AF-A0A915UFU2-F1
#
_cell.length_a   1.000
_cell.length_b   1.000
_cell.length_c   1.000
_cell.angle_alpha   90.00
_cell.angle_beta   90.00
_cell.angle_gamma   90.00
#
_symmetry.space_group_name_H-M   'P 1'
#
loop_
_entity.id
_entity.type
_entity.pdbx_description
1 polymer ?
#
loop_
_entity_poly.entity_id
_entity_poly.type
_entity_poly.pdbx_seq_one_letter_code
_entity_poly.pdbx_strand_id
1 'polypeptide(L)'
;MGWLRRVGGLLVGLVVAGAATPAHGRTQTAATASGVLRVTVTIGSEGATTPVRRHALLVSDTPPSRAPWRFLTGADGTGKVTLPAGTYTVESEEPIAFSGRTYEWRQEVTITAGQDTVLVLTSANAEVGERAPDTTEAGANRVLDAWDLLLRWQDTVVRVWTPTRHASAVIVGPGLVATAQRVVGTDTTAQVQVSASEKVSARVVATDPGREVAILAVAPGVLKDRPELALGCDGPPATLERGDRVSALSLPLRGQPNTATGTVRRVKTGPLLAEFDYSLGSVGGPVFSAGGVLIGLTSLAEGGGDDAHIETPIVSRAAVCEAVASARTATVETAPTLLPVEPDAYVTEADLKQAIEKKRGGLAPYQVSTAGFDVSVVTPLAAHAGAQGSFDFGQWSAYVANYPSVLLVRATPRQVESLWLKVARGAAMTQGIALPPLTHFAPGFARMRVLCGAKELVPVHPFVVERRTSETEAIREGMYVFTPDAIGPHCGSVTIEVWSEKAPDKREVVTLDAPRLTQIWNDMAPFRASAR
;
A
#
# COMPACT_ATOMS: atom_id res chain seq x y z
N MET A 1 46.37 -40.20 63.73
CA MET A 1 44.99 -40.07 64.22
C MET A 1 44.04 -40.15 63.04
N GLY A 2 43.18 -41.19 63.00
CA GLY A 2 41.99 -41.31 62.13
C GLY A 2 42.22 -41.65 60.66
N TRP A 3 42.18 -42.94 60.33
CA TRP A 3 42.40 -43.52 59.00
C TRP A 3 41.05 -43.97 58.38
N LEU A 4 40.91 -43.82 57.05
CA LEU A 4 40.13 -44.62 56.07
C LEU A 4 38.93 -45.49 56.52
N ARG A 5 37.79 -45.40 55.79
CA ARG A 5 37.27 -46.48 54.90
C ARG A 5 35.87 -46.22 54.30
N ARG A 6 35.72 -46.62 53.03
CA ARG A 6 34.48 -47.00 52.33
C ARG A 6 33.92 -48.32 52.89
N VAL A 7 32.60 -48.52 52.87
CA VAL A 7 31.77 -49.74 52.62
C VAL A 7 30.29 -49.23 52.64
N GLY A 8 29.29 -49.58 51.83
CA GLY A 8 29.01 -50.72 50.97
C GLY A 8 27.77 -51.50 51.45
N GLY A 9 26.70 -51.59 50.64
CA GLY A 9 25.58 -52.53 50.80
C GLY A 9 24.41 -52.07 51.71
N LEU A 10 23.18 -52.54 51.58
CA LEU A 10 22.51 -53.41 50.60
C LEU A 10 20.99 -53.35 50.91
N LEU A 11 20.17 -53.43 49.87
CA LEU A 11 18.72 -53.72 49.81
C LEU A 11 18.07 -54.51 50.97
N VAL A 12 16.90 -54.04 51.46
CA VAL A 12 15.60 -54.75 51.71
C VAL A 12 14.58 -53.61 51.93
N GLY A 13 13.55 -53.37 51.12
CA GLY A 13 12.34 -54.19 50.95
C GLY A 13 11.24 -53.69 51.89
N LEU A 14 10.38 -52.76 51.45
CA LEU A 14 9.05 -52.60 52.04
C LEU A 14 8.03 -52.14 50.99
N VAL A 15 7.01 -53.00 50.83
CA VAL A 15 5.81 -52.83 50.03
C VAL A 15 5.00 -51.66 50.60
N VAL A 16 4.69 -50.66 49.78
CA VAL A 16 3.65 -49.67 50.07
C VAL A 16 2.61 -49.73 48.97
N ALA A 17 1.38 -49.93 49.38
CA ALA A 17 0.19 -50.04 48.56
C ALA A 17 0.08 -48.89 47.54
N GLY A 18 -0.09 -49.26 46.27
CA GLY A 18 -0.38 -48.32 45.19
C GLY A 18 -1.75 -47.68 45.41
N ALA A 19 -1.76 -46.43 45.84
CA ALA A 19 -2.90 -45.56 45.70
C ALA A 19 -3.08 -45.26 44.20
N ALA A 20 -4.26 -45.59 43.68
CA ALA A 20 -4.69 -45.26 42.34
C ALA A 20 -4.59 -43.74 42.14
N THR A 21 -3.64 -43.32 41.31
CA THR A 21 -3.63 -41.96 40.75
C THR A 21 -4.69 -41.93 39.64
N PRO A 22 -5.69 -41.04 39.70
CA PRO A 22 -6.60 -40.86 38.58
C PRO A 22 -5.79 -40.31 37.41
N ALA A 23 -5.76 -41.10 36.33
CA ALA A 23 -5.35 -40.66 35.01
C ALA A 23 -6.15 -39.38 34.69
N HIS A 24 -5.48 -38.23 34.79
CA HIS A 24 -5.99 -37.01 34.19
C HIS A 24 -5.90 -37.23 32.69
N GLY A 25 -7.00 -37.75 32.13
CA GLY A 25 -7.25 -37.69 30.71
C GLY A 25 -7.07 -36.24 30.31
N ARG A 26 -6.00 -35.95 29.57
CA ARG A 26 -5.97 -34.77 28.72
C ARG A 26 -7.16 -34.95 27.78
N THR A 27 -8.26 -34.29 28.10
CA THR A 27 -9.28 -33.92 27.13
C THR A 27 -8.52 -33.14 26.06
N GLN A 28 -8.15 -33.83 24.98
CA GLN A 28 -7.85 -33.19 23.71
C GLN A 28 -9.07 -32.32 23.40
N THR A 29 -8.90 -31.01 23.51
CA THR A 29 -9.84 -30.05 22.96
C THR A 29 -9.89 -30.36 21.48
N ALA A 30 -10.98 -30.97 21.01
CA ALA A 30 -11.19 -31.21 19.59
C ALA A 30 -11.06 -29.85 18.90
N ALA A 31 -10.07 -29.71 18.02
CA ALA A 31 -9.98 -28.56 17.14
C ALA A 31 -11.32 -28.46 16.43
N THR A 32 -12.06 -27.38 16.66
CA THR A 32 -13.39 -27.21 16.09
C THR A 32 -13.22 -27.17 14.58
N ALA A 33 -13.66 -28.23 13.90
CA ALA A 33 -13.45 -28.38 12.48
C ALA A 33 -14.15 -27.20 11.77
N SER A 34 -13.42 -26.49 10.91
CA SER A 34 -13.87 -25.27 10.24
C SER A 34 -14.13 -25.51 8.76
N GLY A 35 -14.99 -24.68 8.17
CA GLY A 35 -15.23 -24.59 6.73
C GLY A 35 -15.07 -23.15 6.25
N VAL A 36 -15.08 -22.94 4.94
CA VAL A 36 -14.93 -21.61 4.31
C VAL A 36 -16.26 -21.19 3.71
N LEU A 37 -16.76 -20.03 4.12
CA LEU A 37 -17.88 -19.37 3.44
C LEU A 37 -17.33 -18.41 2.37
N ARG A 38 -17.77 -18.58 1.13
CA ARG A 38 -17.52 -17.66 0.02
C ARG A 38 -18.82 -16.96 -0.34
N VAL A 39 -18.84 -15.64 -0.22
CA VAL A 39 -20.01 -14.83 -0.56
C VAL A 39 -19.72 -14.04 -1.83
N THR A 40 -20.67 -14.01 -2.76
CA THR A 40 -20.62 -13.14 -3.95
C THR A 40 -21.81 -12.20 -3.91
N VAL A 41 -21.59 -10.90 -4.05
CA VAL A 41 -22.65 -9.88 -4.01
C VAL A 41 -22.70 -9.14 -5.34
N THR A 42 -23.86 -9.17 -5.99
CA THR A 42 -24.09 -8.50 -7.28
C THR A 42 -25.46 -7.81 -7.29
N ILE A 43 -25.56 -6.64 -7.91
CA ILE A 43 -26.84 -5.94 -8.12
C ILE A 43 -26.96 -5.58 -9.59
N GLY A 44 -28.17 -5.72 -10.14
CA GLY A 44 -28.46 -5.34 -11.52
C GLY A 44 -29.80 -5.88 -12.00
N SER A 45 -30.10 -5.63 -13.26
CA SER A 45 -31.23 -6.25 -13.99
C SER A 45 -30.75 -7.48 -14.76
N GLU A 46 -31.68 -8.34 -15.19
CA GLU A 46 -31.34 -9.52 -16.01
C GLU A 46 -30.48 -9.11 -17.21
N GLY A 47 -29.27 -9.68 -17.29
CA GLY A 47 -28.30 -9.45 -18.35
C GLY A 47 -27.18 -8.43 -18.06
N ALA A 48 -27.29 -7.62 -17.01
CA ALA A 48 -26.26 -6.65 -16.62
C ALA A 48 -26.15 -6.56 -15.08
N THR A 49 -25.25 -7.37 -14.50
CA THR A 49 -24.97 -7.36 -13.06
C THR A 49 -23.69 -6.57 -12.77
N THR A 50 -23.74 -5.74 -11.74
CA THR A 50 -22.57 -5.03 -11.21
C THR A 50 -22.16 -5.66 -9.89
N PRO A 51 -20.89 -6.07 -9.73
CA PRO A 51 -20.39 -6.54 -8.46
C PRO A 51 -20.46 -5.44 -7.39
N VAL A 52 -20.97 -5.78 -6.22
CA VAL A 52 -21.04 -4.86 -5.09
C VAL A 52 -19.76 -4.95 -4.29
N ARG A 53 -18.99 -3.88 -4.30
CA ARG A 53 -17.62 -3.84 -3.76
C ARG A 53 -17.60 -3.27 -2.35
N ARG A 54 -16.74 -3.83 -1.50
CA ARG A 54 -16.56 -3.44 -0.10
C ARG A 54 -17.86 -3.39 0.70
N HIS A 55 -18.85 -4.19 0.30
CA HIS A 55 -20.10 -4.31 1.05
C HIS A 55 -19.82 -4.99 2.37
N ALA A 56 -20.26 -4.38 3.46
CA ALA A 56 -20.06 -4.93 4.79
C ALA A 56 -21.16 -5.95 5.10
N LEU A 57 -20.72 -7.17 5.37
CA LEU A 57 -21.56 -8.27 5.78
C LEU A 57 -21.19 -8.68 7.21
N LEU A 58 -22.22 -8.94 8.00
CA LEU A 58 -22.13 -9.51 9.33
C LEU A 58 -22.53 -10.98 9.25
N VAL A 59 -21.78 -11.84 9.91
CA VAL A 59 -22.09 -13.26 10.06
C VAL A 59 -22.28 -13.56 11.54
N SER A 60 -23.42 -14.09 11.90
CA SER A 60 -23.81 -14.37 13.29
C SER A 60 -24.16 -15.85 13.44
N ASP A 61 -23.82 -16.48 14.57
CA ASP A 61 -24.32 -17.83 14.88
C ASP A 61 -25.86 -17.82 14.93
N THR A 62 -26.49 -18.96 14.68
CA THR A 62 -27.94 -19.14 14.86
C THR A 62 -28.21 -20.25 15.89
N PRO A 63 -28.62 -19.95 17.14
CA PRO A 63 -28.88 -18.61 17.71
C PRO A 63 -27.58 -17.82 18.02
N PRO A 64 -27.63 -16.47 18.10
CA PRO A 64 -26.44 -15.64 18.31
C PRO A 64 -25.80 -15.92 19.66
N SER A 65 -24.58 -16.44 19.66
CA SER A 65 -23.83 -16.78 20.89
C SER A 65 -22.56 -15.95 21.07
N ARG A 66 -22.13 -15.23 20.03
CA ARG A 66 -20.91 -14.41 20.02
C ARG A 66 -21.10 -13.15 19.15
N ALA A 67 -20.13 -12.24 19.24
CA ALA A 67 -20.09 -11.06 18.37
C ALA A 67 -20.02 -11.46 16.89
N PRO A 68 -20.76 -10.79 15.99
CA PRO A 68 -20.77 -11.15 14.57
C PRO A 68 -19.38 -11.01 13.93
N TRP A 69 -19.03 -11.93 13.04
CA TRP A 69 -17.89 -11.73 12.16
C TRP A 69 -18.25 -10.74 11.08
N ARG A 70 -17.47 -9.67 10.99
CA ARG A 70 -17.61 -8.67 9.93
C ARG A 70 -16.58 -8.90 8.84
N PHE A 71 -16.99 -8.90 7.58
CA PHE A 71 -16.08 -8.89 6.44
C PHE A 71 -16.62 -8.03 5.29
N LEU A 72 -15.71 -7.63 4.39
CA LEU A 72 -16.03 -6.79 3.23
C LEU A 72 -15.87 -7.60 1.94
N THR A 73 -16.71 -7.32 0.94
CA THR A 73 -16.51 -7.86 -0.41
C THR A 73 -15.33 -7.18 -1.13
N GLY A 74 -14.70 -7.93 -2.05
CA GLY A 74 -13.62 -7.48 -2.91
C GLY A 74 -14.12 -6.70 -4.14
N ALA A 75 -13.20 -6.39 -5.05
CA ALA A 75 -13.51 -5.64 -6.28
C ALA A 75 -14.40 -6.40 -7.27
N ASP A 76 -14.37 -7.73 -7.20
CA ASP A 76 -15.23 -8.66 -7.93
C ASP A 76 -16.55 -8.96 -7.19
N GLY A 77 -16.82 -8.25 -6.09
CA GLY A 77 -17.98 -8.47 -5.25
C GLY A 77 -17.91 -9.73 -4.40
N THR A 78 -16.75 -10.40 -4.30
CA THR A 78 -16.60 -11.63 -3.53
C THR A 78 -15.93 -11.41 -2.18
N GLY A 79 -16.36 -12.12 -1.14
CA GLY A 79 -15.71 -12.14 0.17
C GLY A 79 -15.56 -13.57 0.67
N LYS A 80 -14.60 -13.79 1.56
CA LYS A 80 -14.39 -15.11 2.18
C LYS A 80 -14.19 -14.97 3.69
N VAL A 81 -14.76 -15.91 4.44
CA VAL A 81 -14.56 -16.01 5.89
C VAL A 81 -14.48 -17.49 6.29
N THR A 82 -13.52 -17.81 7.16
CA THR A 82 -13.38 -19.16 7.71
C THR A 82 -14.13 -19.22 9.04
N LEU A 83 -15.07 -20.16 9.15
CA LEU A 83 -15.97 -20.29 10.29
C LEU A 83 -15.95 -21.73 10.82
N PRO A 84 -16.17 -21.94 12.13
CA PRO A 84 -16.47 -23.27 12.65
C PRO A 84 -17.66 -23.91 11.92
N ALA A 85 -17.72 -25.24 11.86
CA ALA A 85 -18.92 -25.91 11.36
C ALA A 85 -20.14 -25.54 12.22
N GLY A 86 -21.26 -25.20 11.58
CA GLY A 86 -22.46 -24.68 12.24
C GLY A 86 -23.38 -23.91 11.31
N THR A 87 -24.51 -23.45 11.84
CA THR A 87 -25.50 -22.62 11.12
C THR A 87 -25.33 -21.16 11.48
N TYR A 88 -25.31 -20.31 10.45
CA TYR A 88 -25.06 -18.88 10.57
C TYR A 88 -26.09 -18.07 9.80
N THR A 89 -26.37 -16.86 10.27
CA THR A 89 -27.07 -15.82 9.51
C THR A 89 -26.02 -14.87 8.93
N VAL A 90 -26.07 -14.64 7.62
CA VAL A 90 -25.30 -13.62 6.90
C VAL A 90 -26.24 -12.47 6.60
N GLU A 91 -25.92 -11.28 7.11
CA GLU A 91 -26.74 -10.09 6.93
C GLU A 91 -25.91 -8.89 6.47
N SER A 92 -26.57 -7.94 5.81
CA SER A 92 -25.94 -6.65 5.48
C SER A 92 -25.82 -5.80 6.72
N GLU A 93 -24.67 -5.15 6.89
CA GLU A 93 -24.52 -4.17 7.97
C GLU A 93 -25.36 -2.92 7.71
N GLU A 94 -25.44 -2.49 6.45
CA GLU A 94 -26.28 -1.38 5.98
C GLU A 94 -26.95 -1.75 4.64
N PRO A 95 -28.15 -1.24 4.33
CA PRO A 95 -28.75 -1.39 3.00
C PRO A 95 -27.92 -0.65 1.93
N ILE A 96 -27.85 -1.20 0.73
CA ILE A 96 -27.22 -0.53 -0.43
C ILE A 96 -28.28 0.13 -1.29
N ALA A 97 -28.09 1.39 -1.68
CA ALA A 97 -28.93 1.98 -2.70
C ALA A 97 -28.39 1.70 -4.10
N PHE A 98 -29.28 1.30 -5.01
CA PHE A 98 -28.97 1.12 -6.42
C PHE A 98 -30.20 1.45 -7.25
N SER A 99 -30.05 2.32 -8.26
CA SER A 99 -31.14 2.70 -9.17
C SER A 99 -32.43 3.16 -8.47
N GLY A 100 -32.31 3.87 -7.34
CA GLY A 100 -33.45 4.40 -6.58
C GLY A 100 -34.15 3.40 -5.66
N ARG A 101 -33.64 2.17 -5.54
CA ARG A 101 -34.11 1.15 -4.59
C ARG A 101 -33.04 0.85 -3.56
N THR A 102 -33.43 0.35 -2.40
CA THR A 102 -32.49 -0.18 -1.40
C THR A 102 -32.52 -1.70 -1.42
N TYR A 103 -31.34 -2.30 -1.28
CA TYR A 103 -31.13 -3.74 -1.28
C TYR A 103 -30.45 -4.12 0.02
N GLU A 104 -31.09 -4.99 0.78
CA GLU A 104 -30.56 -5.56 2.01
C GLU A 104 -30.65 -7.08 1.92
N TRP A 105 -29.66 -7.78 2.45
CA TRP A 105 -29.67 -9.24 2.48
C TRP A 105 -29.65 -9.74 3.90
N ARG A 106 -30.45 -10.79 4.15
CA ARG A 106 -30.40 -11.63 5.33
C ARG A 106 -30.62 -13.08 4.90
N GLN A 107 -29.60 -13.92 5.02
CA GLN A 107 -29.62 -15.31 4.54
C GLN A 107 -29.06 -16.26 5.58
N GLU A 108 -29.69 -17.41 5.77
CA GLU A 108 -29.17 -18.48 6.62
C GLU A 108 -28.30 -19.44 5.81
N VAL A 109 -27.15 -19.84 6.36
CA VAL A 109 -26.18 -20.71 5.72
C VAL A 109 -25.59 -21.72 6.70
N THR A 110 -25.43 -22.96 6.24
CA THR A 110 -24.79 -24.03 7.01
C THR A 110 -23.36 -24.26 6.53
N ILE A 111 -22.39 -24.15 7.44
CA ILE A 111 -20.98 -24.40 7.19
C ILE A 111 -20.65 -25.83 7.61
N THR A 112 -20.13 -26.62 6.67
CA THR A 112 -19.67 -27.98 6.91
C THR A 112 -18.15 -28.00 7.02
N ALA A 113 -17.64 -28.75 8.00
CA ALA A 113 -16.20 -28.89 8.24
C ALA A 113 -15.44 -29.37 6.99
N GLY A 114 -14.34 -28.69 6.66
CA GLY A 114 -13.46 -29.05 5.55
C GLY A 114 -14.07 -28.82 4.16
N GLN A 115 -15.17 -28.07 4.06
CA GLN A 115 -15.85 -27.76 2.80
C GLN A 115 -15.93 -26.25 2.55
N ASP A 116 -16.03 -25.90 1.27
CA ASP A 116 -16.34 -24.55 0.82
C ASP A 116 -17.86 -24.44 0.62
N THR A 117 -18.50 -23.53 1.36
CA THR A 117 -19.90 -23.15 1.16
C THR A 117 -19.97 -21.86 0.35
N VAL A 118 -20.79 -21.84 -0.71
CA VAL A 118 -20.97 -20.66 -1.58
C VAL A 118 -22.34 -20.04 -1.34
N LEU A 119 -22.37 -18.73 -1.08
CA LEU A 119 -23.58 -17.91 -0.97
C LEU A 119 -23.53 -16.81 -2.04
N VAL A 120 -24.59 -16.70 -2.85
CA VAL A 120 -24.70 -15.66 -3.86
C VAL A 120 -25.85 -14.72 -3.48
N LEU A 121 -25.51 -13.46 -3.20
CA LEU A 121 -26.42 -12.38 -2.89
C LEU A 121 -26.63 -11.57 -4.18
N THR A 122 -27.88 -11.48 -4.61
CA THR A 122 -28.33 -10.86 -5.85
C THR A 122 -29.52 -9.93 -5.60
N SER A 123 -29.90 -9.13 -6.59
CA SER A 123 -31.15 -8.37 -6.54
C SER A 123 -32.40 -9.26 -6.38
N ALA A 124 -32.34 -10.56 -6.70
CA ALA A 124 -33.46 -11.49 -6.61
C ALA A 124 -33.72 -12.06 -5.19
N ASN A 125 -32.69 -12.06 -4.33
CA ASN A 125 -32.80 -12.54 -2.94
C ASN A 125 -32.46 -11.46 -1.92
N ALA A 126 -32.49 -10.20 -2.36
CA ALA A 126 -32.48 -9.04 -1.50
C ALA A 126 -33.90 -8.76 -1.01
N GLU A 127 -34.02 -8.28 0.23
CA GLU A 127 -35.15 -7.48 0.63
C GLU A 127 -35.03 -6.13 -0.08
N VAL A 128 -35.95 -5.88 -1.02
CA VAL A 128 -35.94 -4.67 -1.84
C VAL A 128 -36.91 -3.67 -1.25
N GLY A 129 -36.38 -2.59 -0.69
CA GLY A 129 -37.17 -1.44 -0.28
C GLY A 129 -37.36 -0.47 -1.45
N GLU A 130 -38.59 0.04 -1.59
CA GLU A 130 -38.74 1.36 -2.21
C GLU A 130 -38.15 2.37 -1.23
N ARG A 131 -37.26 3.24 -1.72
CA ARG A 131 -36.81 4.37 -0.91
C ARG A 131 -38.06 5.16 -0.54
N ALA A 132 -38.43 5.15 0.75
CA ALA A 132 -39.51 6.01 1.22
C ALA A 132 -39.20 7.43 0.73
N PRO A 133 -40.15 8.16 0.12
CA PRO A 133 -39.96 9.59 -0.06
C PRO A 133 -39.72 10.14 1.33
N ASP A 134 -38.53 10.72 1.57
CA ASP A 134 -38.23 11.41 2.80
C ASP A 134 -39.38 12.40 3.04
N THR A 135 -40.27 12.08 3.98
CA THR A 135 -41.34 12.98 4.37
C THR A 135 -40.74 14.08 5.21
N THR A 136 -40.14 15.06 4.56
CA THR A 136 -40.08 16.45 5.03
C THR A 136 -39.56 17.37 3.92
N GLU A 137 -40.46 18.26 3.50
CA GLU A 137 -40.22 19.54 2.83
C GLU A 137 -39.48 19.55 1.48
N ALA A 138 -40.17 20.12 0.50
CA ALA A 138 -39.61 20.50 -0.79
C ALA A 138 -38.34 21.35 -0.58
N GLY A 139 -37.18 20.74 -0.78
CA GLY A 139 -35.87 21.40 -0.65
C GLY A 139 -34.73 20.54 -0.10
N ALA A 140 -34.98 19.34 0.44
CA ALA A 140 -33.92 18.52 1.05
C ALA A 140 -33.05 17.78 0.02
N ASN A 141 -31.74 18.03 0.08
CA ASN A 141 -30.65 17.40 -0.67
C ASN A 141 -30.76 15.86 -0.68
N ARG A 142 -30.72 15.24 -1.86
CA ARG A 142 -30.55 13.79 -1.99
C ARG A 142 -29.26 13.36 -1.28
N VAL A 143 -29.36 12.57 -0.22
CA VAL A 143 -28.21 11.88 0.38
C VAL A 143 -27.64 10.93 -0.67
N LEU A 144 -26.41 11.18 -1.10
CA LEU A 144 -25.66 10.35 -2.04
C LEU A 144 -24.83 9.37 -1.23
N ASP A 145 -25.00 8.07 -1.50
CA ASP A 145 -24.18 7.05 -0.83
C ASP A 145 -22.77 6.95 -1.45
N ALA A 146 -21.90 6.22 -0.76
CA ALA A 146 -20.50 6.09 -1.15
C ALA A 146 -20.31 5.38 -2.50
N TRP A 147 -21.30 4.63 -2.98
CA TRP A 147 -21.21 3.89 -4.24
C TRP A 147 -21.68 4.75 -5.43
N ASP A 148 -22.72 5.55 -5.23
CA ASP A 148 -23.13 6.62 -6.15
C ASP A 148 -21.95 7.59 -6.41
N LEU A 149 -21.22 7.96 -5.36
CA LEU A 149 -20.01 8.80 -5.47
C LEU A 149 -18.89 8.08 -6.24
N LEU A 150 -18.67 6.79 -5.98
CA LEU A 150 -17.67 5.99 -6.69
C LEU A 150 -17.97 5.96 -8.20
N LEU A 151 -19.18 5.56 -8.58
CA LEU A 151 -19.58 5.48 -9.98
C LEU A 151 -19.48 6.83 -10.70
N ARG A 152 -19.81 7.91 -10.00
CA ARG A 152 -19.78 9.26 -10.57
C ARG A 152 -18.37 9.80 -10.75
N TRP A 153 -17.48 9.58 -9.78
CA TRP A 153 -16.23 10.33 -9.67
C TRP A 153 -14.96 9.48 -9.78
N GLN A 154 -15.04 8.15 -9.88
CA GLN A 154 -13.86 7.28 -9.97
C GLN A 154 -12.89 7.67 -11.08
N ASP A 155 -13.39 8.12 -12.23
CA ASP A 155 -12.57 8.51 -13.39
C ASP A 155 -11.91 9.89 -13.26
N THR A 156 -12.26 10.65 -12.22
CA THR A 156 -11.58 11.91 -11.86
C THR A 156 -10.33 11.68 -11.02
N VAL A 157 -10.16 10.48 -10.45
CA VAL A 157 -9.06 10.17 -9.53
C VAL A 157 -7.92 9.47 -10.26
N VAL A 158 -6.71 9.95 -10.04
CA VAL A 158 -5.48 9.45 -10.64
C VAL A 158 -4.45 9.13 -9.56
N ARG A 159 -3.43 8.33 -9.89
CA ARG A 159 -2.32 8.07 -8.96
C ARG A 159 -1.22 9.10 -9.14
N VAL A 160 -0.63 9.50 -8.03
CA VAL A 160 0.58 10.32 -7.98
C VAL A 160 1.69 9.52 -7.32
N TRP A 161 2.85 9.54 -7.97
CA TRP A 161 4.07 8.94 -7.48
C TRP A 161 5.15 10.00 -7.33
N THR A 162 5.71 10.08 -6.14
CA THR A 162 6.95 10.82 -5.85
C THR A 162 8.02 9.83 -5.43
N PRO A 163 9.30 10.24 -5.34
CA PRO A 163 10.35 9.36 -4.85
C PRO A 163 10.06 8.79 -3.45
N THR A 164 9.32 9.51 -2.61
CA THR A 164 9.09 9.12 -1.22
C THR A 164 7.67 8.65 -0.93
N ARG A 165 6.69 8.91 -1.82
CA ARG A 165 5.26 8.65 -1.56
C ARG A 165 4.47 8.20 -2.79
N HIS A 166 3.42 7.44 -2.50
CA HIS A 166 2.30 7.19 -3.40
C HIS A 166 1.06 7.87 -2.83
N ALA A 167 0.22 8.42 -3.71
CA ALA A 167 -1.04 9.04 -3.31
C ALA A 167 -2.08 8.99 -4.43
N SER A 168 -3.29 9.38 -4.06
CA SER A 168 -4.37 9.76 -4.96
C SER A 168 -4.27 11.26 -5.28
N ALA A 169 -4.85 11.63 -6.39
CA ALA A 169 -5.05 13.02 -6.77
C ALA A 169 -6.28 13.15 -7.65
N VAL A 170 -6.82 14.35 -7.80
CA VAL A 170 -8.05 14.62 -8.56
C VAL A 170 -7.78 15.52 -9.75
N ILE A 171 -8.40 15.21 -10.89
CA ILE A 171 -8.40 16.07 -12.06
C ILE A 171 -9.29 17.28 -11.79
N VAL A 172 -8.74 18.48 -11.90
CA VAL A 172 -9.42 19.76 -11.52
C VAL A 172 -9.43 20.79 -12.64
N GLY A 173 -8.93 20.42 -13.81
CA GLY A 173 -8.85 21.28 -14.98
C GLY A 173 -8.08 20.62 -16.12
N PRO A 174 -8.00 21.28 -17.29
CA PRO A 174 -7.25 20.78 -18.43
C PRO A 174 -5.76 20.69 -18.08
N GLY A 175 -5.26 19.46 -17.96
CA GLY A 175 -3.86 19.21 -17.57
C GLY A 175 -3.54 19.55 -16.11
N LEU A 176 -4.53 19.79 -15.24
CA LEU A 176 -4.32 20.13 -13.83
C LEU A 176 -4.86 19.05 -12.91
N VAL A 177 -4.03 18.66 -11.94
CA VAL A 177 -4.33 17.62 -10.95
C VAL A 177 -4.03 18.16 -9.55
N ALA A 178 -4.97 18.05 -8.62
CA ALA A 178 -4.80 18.50 -7.23
C ALA A 178 -4.59 17.33 -6.27
N THR A 179 -3.72 17.52 -5.28
CA THR A 179 -3.46 16.57 -4.19
C THR A 179 -3.06 17.32 -2.92
N ALA A 180 -2.84 16.60 -1.83
CA ALA A 180 -2.33 17.19 -0.59
C ALA A 180 -0.84 17.56 -0.73
N GLN A 181 -0.44 18.74 -0.26
CA GLN A 181 0.95 19.22 -0.37
C GLN A 181 1.96 18.24 0.24
N ARG A 182 1.60 17.59 1.34
CA ARG A 182 2.46 16.61 2.00
C ARG A 182 2.82 15.43 1.08
N VAL A 183 1.97 15.06 0.13
CA VAL A 183 2.29 14.01 -0.87
C VAL A 183 3.53 14.39 -1.68
N VAL A 184 3.59 15.66 -2.09
CA VAL A 184 4.61 16.22 -2.97
C VAL A 184 5.84 16.68 -2.18
N GLY A 185 5.65 17.17 -0.95
CA GLY A 185 6.74 17.66 -0.12
C GLY A 185 7.49 18.82 -0.79
N THR A 186 8.80 18.64 -0.97
CA THR A 186 9.69 19.61 -1.64
C THR A 186 10.00 19.23 -3.08
N ASP A 187 9.42 18.15 -3.61
CA ASP A 187 9.63 17.74 -4.99
C ASP A 187 9.07 18.80 -5.95
N THR A 188 9.76 19.04 -7.05
CA THR A 188 9.31 19.96 -8.12
C THR A 188 8.66 19.21 -9.29
N THR A 189 8.78 17.87 -9.28
CA THR A 189 8.24 16.97 -10.29
C THR A 189 7.62 15.75 -9.61
N ALA A 190 6.60 15.19 -10.23
CA ALA A 190 5.96 13.94 -9.83
C ALA A 190 5.67 13.09 -11.07
N GLN A 191 5.17 11.88 -10.87
CA GLN A 191 4.60 11.07 -11.95
C GLN A 191 3.10 10.93 -11.71
N VAL A 192 2.31 11.19 -12.75
CA VAL A 192 0.85 11.01 -12.71
C VAL A 192 0.50 9.81 -13.57
N GLN A 193 -0.11 8.80 -12.96
CA GLN A 193 -0.60 7.63 -13.66
C GLN A 193 -2.12 7.73 -13.77
N VAL A 194 -2.58 7.93 -14.99
CA VAL A 194 -3.99 8.13 -15.30
C VAL A 194 -4.67 6.79 -15.54
N SER A 195 -4.00 5.81 -16.14
CA SER A 195 -4.56 4.47 -16.36
C SER A 195 -3.54 3.38 -16.03
N ALA A 196 -3.94 2.12 -16.19
CA ALA A 196 -3.00 0.99 -16.05
C ALA A 196 -1.84 1.10 -17.07
N SER A 197 -2.10 1.62 -18.27
CA SER A 197 -1.14 1.69 -19.37
C SER A 197 -0.52 3.08 -19.61
N GLU A 198 -1.06 4.13 -18.98
CA GLU A 198 -0.64 5.50 -19.23
C GLU A 198 -0.18 6.20 -17.94
N LYS A 199 1.11 6.51 -17.91
CA LYS A 199 1.76 7.31 -16.86
C LYS A 199 2.63 8.37 -17.52
N VAL A 200 2.61 9.57 -16.96
CA VAL A 200 3.32 10.74 -17.49
C VAL A 200 4.10 11.47 -16.40
N SER A 201 5.13 12.20 -16.82
CA SER A 201 5.77 13.19 -15.94
C SER A 201 4.82 14.36 -15.68
N ALA A 202 4.88 14.89 -14.46
CA ALA A 202 4.11 16.04 -14.02
C ALA A 202 5.04 17.05 -13.32
N ARG A 203 4.75 18.33 -13.48
CA ARG A 203 5.46 19.42 -12.79
C ARG A 203 4.58 20.00 -11.68
N VAL A 204 5.17 20.30 -10.54
CA VAL A 204 4.47 21.02 -9.46
C VAL A 204 4.38 22.49 -9.87
N VAL A 205 3.16 23.01 -10.03
CA VAL A 205 2.91 24.38 -10.51
C VAL A 205 2.34 25.31 -9.45
N ALA A 206 1.76 24.76 -8.39
CA ALA A 206 1.40 25.51 -7.20
C ALA A 206 1.55 24.63 -5.97
N THR A 207 1.98 25.22 -4.87
CA THR A 207 2.06 24.55 -3.57
C THR A 207 1.76 25.55 -2.47
N ASP A 208 1.00 25.13 -1.48
CA ASP A 208 0.74 25.87 -0.25
C ASP A 208 0.86 24.91 0.93
N PRO A 209 2.04 24.86 1.58
CA PRO A 209 2.25 24.01 2.75
C PRO A 209 1.36 24.39 3.94
N GLY A 210 1.02 25.68 4.09
CA GLY A 210 0.18 26.17 5.19
C GLY A 210 -1.27 25.74 5.08
N ARG A 211 -1.75 25.52 3.84
CA ARG A 211 -3.08 24.98 3.54
C ARG A 211 -3.08 23.55 3.02
N GLU A 212 -1.94 22.89 3.07
CA GLU A 212 -1.70 21.51 2.66
C GLU A 212 -2.17 21.15 1.24
N VAL A 213 -2.09 22.06 0.26
CA VAL A 213 -2.51 21.79 -1.13
C VAL A 213 -1.36 21.90 -2.13
N ALA A 214 -1.34 21.02 -3.12
CA ALA A 214 -0.45 21.11 -4.27
C ALA A 214 -1.22 20.86 -5.58
N ILE A 215 -0.82 21.57 -6.64
CA ILE A 215 -1.33 21.40 -8.00
C ILE A 215 -0.17 20.93 -8.89
N LEU A 216 -0.42 19.84 -9.60
CA LEU A 216 0.44 19.23 -10.59
C LEU A 216 -0.08 19.57 -11.99
N ALA A 217 0.84 19.88 -12.90
CA ALA A 217 0.56 20.09 -14.31
C ALA A 217 1.08 18.90 -15.13
N VAL A 218 0.21 18.36 -15.99
CA VAL A 218 0.53 17.36 -17.01
C VAL A 218 0.09 17.88 -18.38
N ALA A 219 0.60 17.29 -19.46
CA ALA A 219 0.16 17.66 -20.80
C ALA A 219 -1.38 17.52 -20.93
N PRO A 220 -2.13 18.56 -21.34
CA PRO A 220 -3.59 18.53 -21.33
C PRO A 220 -4.18 17.39 -22.17
N GLY A 221 -3.50 16.99 -23.25
CA GLY A 221 -3.91 15.88 -24.11
C GLY A 221 -4.01 14.52 -23.38
N VAL A 222 -3.32 14.35 -22.25
CA VAL A 222 -3.37 13.15 -21.40
C VAL A 222 -4.71 13.04 -20.66
N LEU A 223 -5.33 14.18 -20.35
CA LEU A 223 -6.58 14.23 -19.57
C LEU A 223 -7.82 14.51 -20.42
N LYS A 224 -7.67 14.64 -21.75
CA LYS A 224 -8.72 15.13 -22.66
C LYS A 224 -10.02 14.30 -22.62
N ASP A 225 -9.91 12.99 -22.39
CA ASP A 225 -11.04 12.05 -22.39
C ASP A 225 -11.52 11.73 -20.96
N ARG A 226 -11.06 12.49 -19.96
CA ARG A 226 -11.34 12.24 -18.54
C ARG A 226 -12.18 13.37 -17.94
N PRO A 227 -13.15 13.03 -17.07
CA PRO A 227 -13.95 14.04 -16.41
C PRO A 227 -13.10 14.86 -15.42
N GLU A 228 -13.43 16.14 -15.30
CA GLU A 228 -12.93 17.01 -14.25
C GLU A 228 -13.85 16.94 -13.02
N LEU A 229 -13.26 16.99 -11.83
CA LEU A 229 -14.02 17.09 -10.59
C LEU A 229 -14.61 18.50 -10.47
N ALA A 230 -15.93 18.57 -10.35
CA ALA A 230 -16.63 19.83 -10.11
C ALA A 230 -16.33 20.37 -8.70
N LEU A 231 -15.39 21.31 -8.59
CA LEU A 231 -14.98 21.88 -7.31
C LEU A 231 -16.06 22.77 -6.67
N GLY A 232 -16.93 23.39 -7.46
CA GLY A 232 -17.98 24.29 -6.96
C GLY A 232 -17.42 25.54 -6.27
N CYS A 233 -16.35 26.12 -6.78
CA CYS A 233 -15.61 27.22 -6.14
C CYS A 233 -16.44 28.48 -5.86
N ASP A 234 -17.47 28.74 -6.65
CA ASP A 234 -18.37 29.89 -6.48
C ASP A 234 -19.55 29.61 -5.53
N GLY A 235 -19.71 28.35 -5.09
CA GLY A 235 -20.80 27.94 -4.19
C GLY A 235 -20.46 28.17 -2.71
N PRO A 236 -21.47 28.29 -1.84
CA PRO A 236 -21.23 28.41 -0.40
C PRO A 236 -20.46 27.18 0.12
N PRO A 237 -19.62 27.34 1.16
CA PRO A 237 -18.97 26.20 1.80
C PRO A 237 -20.02 25.26 2.39
N ALA A 238 -19.74 23.96 2.37
CA ALA A 238 -20.56 23.00 3.09
C ALA A 238 -20.57 23.36 4.59
N THR A 239 -21.76 23.49 5.16
CA THR A 239 -21.92 23.55 6.62
C THR A 239 -21.69 22.15 7.15
N LEU A 240 -20.68 22.00 8.02
CA LEU A 240 -20.34 20.73 8.65
C LEU A 240 -20.39 20.88 10.16
N GLU A 241 -20.88 19.84 10.83
CA GLU A 241 -20.86 19.68 12.27
C GLU A 241 -20.10 18.41 12.67
N ARG A 242 -19.66 18.35 13.93
CA ARG A 242 -19.08 17.13 14.48
C ARG A 242 -20.16 16.05 14.46
N GLY A 243 -19.82 14.88 13.93
CA GLY A 243 -20.72 13.73 13.79
C GLY A 243 -21.29 13.58 12.38
N ASP A 244 -21.19 14.60 11.52
CA ASP A 244 -21.66 14.51 10.14
C ASP A 244 -20.98 13.38 9.38
N ARG A 245 -21.75 12.68 8.54
CA ARG A 245 -21.22 11.65 7.65
C ARG A 245 -20.52 12.28 6.46
N VAL A 246 -19.38 11.70 6.12
CA VAL A 246 -18.57 12.06 4.96
C VAL A 246 -18.16 10.80 4.21
N SER A 247 -17.90 10.94 2.93
CA SER A 247 -17.37 9.87 2.09
C SER A 247 -16.16 10.37 1.33
N ALA A 248 -15.06 9.64 1.40
CA ALA A 248 -13.88 9.90 0.62
C ALA A 248 -13.75 8.89 -0.51
N LEU A 249 -13.20 9.32 -1.64
CA LEU A 249 -12.80 8.46 -2.74
C LEU A 249 -11.27 8.41 -2.75
N SER A 250 -10.70 7.22 -2.88
CA SER A 250 -9.25 7.02 -2.94
C SER A 250 -8.88 6.03 -4.03
N LEU A 251 -7.64 6.16 -4.51
CA LEU A 251 -7.02 5.22 -5.41
C LEU A 251 -5.82 4.60 -4.69
N PRO A 252 -5.98 3.39 -4.11
CA PRO A 252 -4.90 2.73 -3.38
C PRO A 252 -3.72 2.39 -4.30
N LEU A 253 -2.57 2.16 -3.65
CA LEU A 253 -1.30 1.78 -4.30
C LEU A 253 -1.51 0.67 -5.33
N ARG A 254 -2.34 -0.31 -4.98
CA ARG A 254 -2.78 -1.38 -5.86
C ARG A 254 -4.30 -1.49 -5.82
N GLY A 255 -4.90 -1.83 -6.96
CA GLY A 255 -6.33 -2.07 -7.07
C GLY A 255 -7.08 -0.98 -7.83
N GLN A 256 -8.39 -0.94 -7.66
CA GLN A 256 -9.28 0.01 -8.33
C GLN A 256 -9.67 1.14 -7.36
N PRO A 257 -10.19 2.27 -7.88
CA PRO A 257 -10.77 3.31 -7.03
C PRO A 257 -11.76 2.70 -6.04
N ASN A 258 -11.74 3.19 -4.82
CA ASN A 258 -12.67 2.78 -3.77
C ASN A 258 -13.13 3.99 -2.97
N THR A 259 -14.24 3.87 -2.30
CA THR A 259 -14.71 4.88 -1.35
C THR A 259 -14.54 4.39 0.07
N ALA A 260 -14.48 5.30 1.03
CA ALA A 260 -14.62 5.03 2.46
C ALA A 260 -15.57 6.03 3.09
N THR A 261 -16.51 5.55 3.88
CA THR A 261 -17.37 6.40 4.69
C THR A 261 -16.68 6.71 6.02
N GLY A 262 -17.02 7.85 6.60
CA GLY A 262 -16.45 8.31 7.85
C GLY A 262 -17.33 9.31 8.56
N THR A 263 -16.84 9.82 9.68
CA THR A 263 -17.51 10.83 10.49
C THR A 263 -16.60 12.02 10.75
N VAL A 264 -17.17 13.22 10.69
CA VAL A 264 -16.45 14.46 11.03
C VAL A 264 -16.16 14.49 12.53
N ARG A 265 -14.89 14.63 12.90
CA ARG A 265 -14.45 14.70 14.30
C ARG A 265 -14.18 16.14 14.75
N ARG A 266 -13.80 17.04 13.84
CA ARG A 266 -13.44 18.42 14.18
C ARG A 266 -13.70 19.38 13.02
N VAL A 267 -14.32 20.54 13.29
CA VAL A 267 -14.66 21.58 12.29
C VAL A 267 -14.16 22.99 12.65
N LYS A 268 -14.15 23.37 13.93
CA LYS A 268 -14.04 24.79 14.35
C LYS A 268 -12.65 25.28 14.75
N THR A 269 -11.65 24.40 14.88
CA THR A 269 -10.29 24.75 15.31
C THR A 269 -9.24 23.91 14.57
N GLY A 270 -8.39 24.56 13.76
CA GLY A 270 -7.35 23.88 12.98
C GLY A 270 -7.90 23.17 11.73
N PRO A 271 -7.19 22.15 11.20
CA PRO A 271 -7.63 21.41 10.02
C PRO A 271 -8.96 20.67 10.29
N LEU A 272 -9.80 20.57 9.26
CA LEU A 272 -10.99 19.70 9.29
C LEU A 272 -10.51 18.25 9.42
N LEU A 273 -11.04 17.51 10.40
CA LEU A 273 -10.64 16.12 10.64
C LEU A 273 -11.84 15.18 10.52
N ALA A 274 -11.62 14.03 9.87
CA ALA A 274 -12.59 12.96 9.80
C ALA A 274 -11.96 11.61 10.17
N GLU A 275 -12.73 10.74 10.80
CA GLU A 275 -12.34 9.34 11.03
C GLU A 275 -13.11 8.47 10.04
N PHE A 276 -12.39 7.71 9.22
CA PHE A 276 -12.97 6.82 8.23
C PHE A 276 -13.11 5.41 8.80
N ASP A 277 -14.20 4.75 8.44
CA ASP A 277 -14.58 3.42 8.95
C ASP A 277 -13.55 2.33 8.56
N TYR A 278 -12.66 2.64 7.60
CA TYR A 278 -11.50 1.83 7.24
C TYR A 278 -10.41 2.67 6.56
N SER A 279 -9.20 2.10 6.49
CA SER A 279 -8.08 2.72 5.78
C SER A 279 -8.42 2.98 4.32
N LEU A 280 -8.20 4.22 3.90
CA LEU A 280 -8.33 4.68 2.52
C LEU A 280 -7.28 4.04 1.60
N GLY A 281 -6.20 3.49 2.15
CA GLY A 281 -5.06 2.94 1.39
C GLY A 281 -4.26 3.98 0.57
N SER A 282 -4.67 5.25 0.59
CA SER A 282 -4.05 6.38 -0.09
C SER A 282 -4.70 7.70 0.35
N VAL A 283 -3.96 8.80 0.32
CA VAL A 283 -4.47 10.16 0.60
C VAL A 283 -4.54 11.01 -0.67
N GLY A 284 -5.09 12.22 -0.62
CA GLY A 284 -5.16 13.18 -1.72
C GLY A 284 -6.39 13.06 -2.61
N GLY A 285 -7.28 12.11 -2.31
CA GLY A 285 -8.55 11.93 -3.01
C GLY A 285 -9.67 12.81 -2.46
N PRO A 286 -10.78 12.98 -3.19
CA PRO A 286 -11.83 13.93 -2.82
C PRO A 286 -12.69 13.40 -1.67
N VAL A 287 -13.15 14.32 -0.83
CA VAL A 287 -14.07 14.05 0.28
C VAL A 287 -15.36 14.81 0.05
N PHE A 288 -16.48 14.15 0.25
CA PHE A 288 -17.82 14.68 0.06
C PHE A 288 -18.62 14.63 1.37
N SER A 289 -19.52 15.58 1.56
CA SER A 289 -20.57 15.49 2.58
C SER A 289 -21.62 14.46 2.19
N ALA A 290 -22.52 14.11 3.12
CA ALA A 290 -23.66 13.23 2.85
C ALA A 290 -24.54 13.71 1.66
N GLY A 291 -24.61 15.02 1.40
CA GLY A 291 -25.31 15.57 0.23
C GLY A 291 -24.51 15.48 -1.09
N GLY A 292 -23.33 14.84 -1.08
CA GLY A 292 -22.41 14.73 -2.21
C GLY A 292 -21.74 16.05 -2.61
N VAL A 293 -21.73 17.04 -1.72
CA VAL A 293 -21.00 18.30 -1.94
C VAL A 293 -19.54 18.06 -1.58
N LEU A 294 -18.62 18.44 -2.47
CA LEU A 294 -17.19 18.38 -2.20
C LEU A 294 -16.87 19.23 -0.96
N ILE A 295 -16.14 18.68 0.00
CA ILE A 295 -15.67 19.39 1.20
C ILE A 295 -14.16 19.62 1.18
N GLY A 296 -13.41 18.77 0.47
CA GLY A 296 -11.96 18.87 0.42
C GLY A 296 -11.26 17.64 -0.16
N LEU A 297 -9.96 17.53 0.10
CA LEU A 297 -9.12 16.37 -0.24
C LEU A 297 -8.55 15.74 1.04
N THR A 298 -8.41 14.42 1.08
CA THR A 298 -7.75 13.76 2.22
C THR A 298 -6.25 14.12 2.26
N SER A 299 -5.69 14.26 3.46
CA SER A 299 -4.28 14.56 3.71
C SER A 299 -3.69 13.58 4.73
N LEU A 300 -2.38 13.66 4.94
CA LEU A 300 -1.67 12.85 5.92
C LEU A 300 -1.69 13.53 7.29
N ALA A 301 -2.01 12.76 8.33
CA ALA A 301 -1.87 13.21 9.71
C ALA A 301 -0.38 13.48 10.05
N GLU A 302 -0.15 14.42 10.96
CA GLU A 302 1.18 14.63 11.55
C GLU A 302 1.55 13.42 12.41
N GLY A 303 2.68 12.76 12.10
CA GLY A 303 3.19 11.64 12.90
C GLY A 303 3.15 10.24 12.27
N GLY A 304 2.63 10.07 11.05
CA GLY A 304 2.97 8.93 10.17
C GLY A 304 2.80 7.51 10.72
N GLY A 305 1.72 7.24 11.45
CA GLY A 305 1.29 5.88 11.79
C GLY A 305 0.23 5.35 10.82
N ASP A 306 0.14 4.04 10.67
CA ASP A 306 -0.83 3.32 9.82
C ASP A 306 -2.06 2.84 10.63
N ASP A 307 -2.32 3.46 11.79
CA ASP A 307 -3.42 3.07 12.67
C ASP A 307 -4.78 3.48 12.09
N ALA A 308 -5.71 2.52 12.03
CA ALA A 308 -7.06 2.69 11.50
C ALA A 308 -7.96 3.66 12.30
N HIS A 309 -7.45 4.25 13.40
CA HIS A 309 -8.13 5.23 14.25
C HIS A 309 -7.57 6.65 14.13
N ILE A 310 -6.72 6.91 13.12
CA ILE A 310 -6.12 8.22 12.94
C ILE A 310 -7.14 9.19 12.33
N GLU A 311 -7.40 10.28 13.05
CA GLU A 311 -8.11 11.45 12.53
C GLU A 311 -7.41 11.92 11.24
N THR A 312 -8.07 11.72 10.10
CA THR A 312 -7.55 12.07 8.77
C THR A 312 -7.82 13.55 8.49
N PRO A 313 -6.78 14.37 8.25
CA PRO A 313 -6.99 15.77 7.89
C PRO A 313 -7.57 15.92 6.50
N ILE A 314 -8.35 16.98 6.32
CA ILE A 314 -9.00 17.33 5.06
C ILE A 314 -8.52 18.71 4.63
N VAL A 315 -7.86 18.76 3.47
CA VAL A 315 -7.53 19.98 2.74
C VAL A 315 -8.82 20.65 2.30
N SER A 316 -9.12 21.83 2.81
CA SER A 316 -10.40 22.49 2.52
C SER A 316 -10.59 22.75 1.01
N ARG A 317 -11.84 22.62 0.54
CA ARG A 317 -12.23 22.99 -0.83
C ARG A 317 -11.78 24.41 -1.22
N ALA A 318 -11.85 25.37 -0.29
CA ALA A 318 -11.42 26.74 -0.52
C ALA A 318 -9.91 26.82 -0.87
N ALA A 319 -9.08 26.10 -0.12
CA ALA A 319 -7.65 26.00 -0.41
C ALA A 319 -7.39 25.40 -1.81
N VAL A 320 -8.13 24.36 -2.20
CA VAL A 320 -8.03 23.76 -3.54
C VAL A 320 -8.42 24.77 -4.62
N CYS A 321 -9.55 25.47 -4.46
CA CYS A 321 -10.03 26.47 -5.41
C CYS A 321 -9.01 27.59 -5.62
N GLU A 322 -8.44 28.14 -4.55
CA GLU A 322 -7.43 29.19 -4.64
C GLU A 322 -6.12 28.69 -5.28
N ALA A 323 -5.67 27.48 -4.94
CA ALA A 323 -4.49 26.89 -5.55
C ALA A 323 -4.68 26.63 -7.06
N VAL A 324 -5.86 26.17 -7.47
CA VAL A 324 -6.22 25.99 -8.88
C VAL A 324 -6.27 27.33 -9.61
N ALA A 325 -6.85 28.38 -9.01
CA ALA A 325 -6.88 29.71 -9.61
C ALA A 325 -5.46 30.25 -9.86
N SER A 326 -4.54 30.06 -8.90
CA SER A 326 -3.13 30.42 -9.06
C SER A 326 -2.45 29.60 -10.18
N ALA A 327 -2.67 28.28 -10.20
CA ALA A 327 -2.03 27.35 -11.13
C ALA A 327 -2.46 27.55 -12.60
N ARG A 328 -3.66 28.10 -12.87
CA ARG A 328 -4.15 28.36 -14.25
C ARG A 328 -3.26 29.30 -15.05
N THR A 329 -2.44 30.11 -14.38
CA THR A 329 -1.49 31.01 -15.04
C THR A 329 -0.17 30.33 -15.44
N ALA A 330 0.07 29.11 -14.97
CA ALA A 330 1.31 28.38 -15.25
C ALA A 330 1.32 27.82 -16.68
N THR A 331 2.47 27.95 -17.35
CA THR A 331 2.67 27.38 -18.69
C THR A 331 2.76 25.86 -18.62
N VAL A 332 1.75 25.14 -19.10
CA VAL A 332 1.75 23.68 -19.14
C VAL A 332 2.42 23.19 -20.44
N GLU A 333 3.29 22.19 -20.33
CA GLU A 333 3.88 21.55 -21.52
C GLU A 333 2.78 20.89 -22.36
N THR A 334 2.86 21.03 -23.67
CA THR A 334 1.82 20.50 -24.58
C THR A 334 2.06 19.04 -24.96
N ALA A 335 3.32 18.59 -24.99
CA ALA A 335 3.69 17.23 -25.34
C ALA A 335 3.90 16.38 -24.07
N PRO A 336 3.25 15.21 -23.95
CA PRO A 336 3.45 14.33 -22.81
C PRO A 336 4.81 13.64 -22.86
N THR A 337 5.50 13.59 -21.72
CA THR A 337 6.60 12.65 -21.50
C THR A 337 6.03 11.36 -20.92
N LEU A 338 5.80 10.36 -21.77
CA LEU A 338 5.31 9.04 -21.37
C LEU A 338 6.36 8.30 -20.55
N LEU A 339 5.93 7.67 -19.45
CA LEU A 339 6.77 6.93 -18.53
C LEU A 339 6.38 5.45 -18.51
N PRO A 340 7.34 4.53 -18.27
CA PRO A 340 7.04 3.10 -18.14
C PRO A 340 6.07 2.83 -16.99
N VAL A 341 5.06 2.00 -17.23
CA VAL A 341 4.12 1.51 -16.20
C VAL A 341 4.54 0.15 -15.66
N GLU A 342 4.10 -0.17 -14.45
CA GLU A 342 4.25 -1.52 -13.91
C GLU A 342 3.34 -2.49 -14.70
N PRO A 343 3.80 -3.71 -15.01
CA PRO A 343 2.93 -4.72 -15.62
C PRO A 343 1.75 -5.08 -14.71
N ASP A 344 0.55 -5.21 -15.28
CA ASP A 344 -0.66 -5.58 -14.52
C ASP A 344 -0.65 -7.03 -14.00
N ALA A 345 0.30 -7.84 -14.47
CA ALA A 345 0.36 -9.25 -14.15
C ALA A 345 1.04 -9.54 -12.81
N TYR A 346 0.31 -10.20 -11.92
CA TYR A 346 0.80 -10.61 -10.61
C TYR A 346 1.28 -12.06 -10.66
N VAL A 347 2.43 -12.30 -10.04
CA VAL A 347 2.91 -13.66 -9.76
C VAL A 347 2.42 -14.04 -8.38
N THR A 348 1.78 -15.20 -8.26
CA THR A 348 1.23 -15.67 -6.99
C THR A 348 2.35 -16.20 -6.08
N GLU A 349 2.08 -16.31 -4.77
CA GLU A 349 3.03 -16.94 -3.85
C GLU A 349 3.35 -18.40 -4.24
N ALA A 350 2.39 -19.11 -4.82
CA ALA A 350 2.59 -20.46 -5.32
C ALA A 350 3.58 -20.48 -6.50
N ASP A 351 3.45 -19.54 -7.42
CA ASP A 351 4.38 -19.38 -8.55
C ASP A 351 5.79 -19.04 -8.06
N LEU A 352 5.91 -18.18 -7.03
CA LEU A 352 7.19 -17.85 -6.40
C LEU A 352 7.85 -19.08 -5.79
N LYS A 353 7.11 -19.87 -5.00
CA LYS A 353 7.62 -21.12 -4.39
C LYS A 353 8.09 -22.10 -5.47
N GLN A 354 7.29 -22.30 -6.50
CA GLN A 354 7.64 -23.19 -7.60
C GLN A 354 8.89 -22.69 -8.37
N ALA A 355 9.01 -21.38 -8.58
CA ALA A 355 10.18 -20.79 -9.23
C ALA A 355 11.45 -20.93 -8.36
N ILE A 356 11.32 -20.79 -7.04
CA ILE A 356 12.42 -20.99 -6.08
C ILE A 356 12.91 -22.44 -6.10
N GLU A 357 12.02 -23.43 -6.09
CA GLU A 357 12.37 -24.85 -6.17
C GLU A 357 13.15 -25.20 -7.44
N LYS A 358 12.83 -24.52 -8.56
CA LYS A 358 13.49 -24.72 -9.86
C LYS A 358 14.78 -23.91 -10.02
N LYS A 359 15.02 -22.92 -9.15
CA LYS A 359 16.16 -22.01 -9.27
C LYS A 359 17.47 -22.76 -8.99
N ARG A 360 18.45 -22.53 -9.85
CA ARG A 360 19.84 -22.94 -9.61
C ARG A 360 20.62 -21.74 -9.04
N GLY A 361 21.24 -21.91 -7.87
CA GLY A 361 22.01 -20.86 -7.20
C GLY A 361 21.31 -20.27 -5.97
N GLY A 362 21.99 -19.34 -5.28
CA GLY A 362 21.49 -18.69 -4.07
C GLY A 362 20.38 -17.68 -4.32
N LEU A 363 19.55 -17.43 -3.30
CA LEU A 363 18.44 -16.45 -3.32
C LEU A 363 18.85 -15.04 -2.88
N ALA A 364 20.13 -14.82 -2.60
CA ALA A 364 20.65 -13.50 -2.28
C ALA A 364 20.56 -12.56 -3.50
N PRO A 365 20.31 -11.25 -3.31
CA PRO A 365 20.43 -10.27 -4.38
C PRO A 365 21.82 -10.25 -5.01
N TYR A 366 21.89 -9.77 -6.24
CA TYR A 366 23.16 -9.54 -6.91
C TYR A 366 23.75 -8.24 -6.40
N GLN A 367 24.73 -8.34 -5.50
CA GLN A 367 25.37 -7.18 -4.90
C GLN A 367 26.73 -6.88 -5.53
N VAL A 368 26.98 -5.61 -5.78
CA VAL A 368 28.25 -5.03 -6.21
C VAL A 368 28.47 -3.74 -5.43
N SER A 369 29.72 -3.40 -5.12
CA SER A 369 30.02 -2.25 -4.27
C SER A 369 30.83 -1.19 -5.01
N THR A 370 30.58 0.05 -4.65
CA THR A 370 31.40 1.22 -4.96
C THR A 370 32.13 1.68 -3.70
N ALA A 371 32.72 2.88 -3.71
CA ALA A 371 33.36 3.44 -2.53
C ALA A 371 32.32 3.86 -1.47
N GLY A 372 31.22 4.47 -1.91
CA GLY A 372 30.16 5.01 -1.05
C GLY A 372 28.92 4.13 -0.93
N PHE A 373 28.65 3.25 -1.90
CA PHE A 373 27.38 2.51 -1.96
C PHE A 373 27.56 1.01 -2.18
N ASP A 374 26.71 0.23 -1.52
CA ASP A 374 26.37 -1.14 -1.90
C ASP A 374 25.17 -1.10 -2.85
N VAL A 375 25.35 -1.63 -4.07
CA VAL A 375 24.33 -1.67 -5.11
C VAL A 375 23.84 -3.10 -5.27
N SER A 376 22.54 -3.31 -5.07
CA SER A 376 21.89 -4.62 -5.11
C SER A 376 20.82 -4.66 -6.19
N VAL A 377 20.89 -5.65 -7.08
CA VAL A 377 19.79 -5.98 -7.98
C VAL A 377 18.94 -7.07 -7.32
N VAL A 378 17.69 -6.74 -7.01
CA VAL A 378 16.74 -7.59 -6.29
C VAL A 378 15.64 -8.04 -7.26
N THR A 379 15.62 -9.34 -7.54
CA THR A 379 14.54 -9.99 -8.29
C THR A 379 13.36 -10.31 -7.34
N PRO A 380 12.13 -10.52 -7.82
CA PRO A 380 11.02 -10.86 -6.94
C PRO A 380 11.26 -12.15 -6.16
N LEU A 381 12.01 -13.12 -6.72
CA LEU A 381 12.44 -14.32 -5.99
C LEU A 381 13.35 -13.96 -4.80
N ALA A 382 14.31 -13.05 -4.99
CA ALA A 382 15.19 -12.58 -3.92
C ALA A 382 14.43 -11.74 -2.88
N ALA A 383 13.48 -10.90 -3.33
CA ALA A 383 12.62 -10.13 -2.45
C ALA A 383 11.71 -11.04 -1.59
N HIS A 384 11.10 -12.08 -2.18
CA HIS A 384 10.30 -13.06 -1.46
C HIS A 384 11.12 -13.84 -0.43
N ALA A 385 12.28 -14.36 -0.83
CA ALA A 385 13.18 -15.08 0.07
C ALA A 385 13.69 -14.18 1.22
N GLY A 386 14.03 -12.92 0.92
CA GLY A 386 14.54 -11.97 1.91
C GLY A 386 13.47 -11.30 2.77
N ALA A 387 12.20 -11.28 2.35
CA ALA A 387 11.08 -10.81 3.16
C ALA A 387 10.86 -11.69 4.42
N GLN A 388 11.38 -12.92 4.43
CA GLN A 388 11.39 -13.78 5.62
C GLN A 388 12.45 -13.41 6.67
N GLY A 389 13.23 -12.33 6.50
CA GLY A 389 14.05 -11.80 7.59
C GLY A 389 15.19 -10.80 7.30
N SER A 390 15.29 -10.15 6.12
CA SER A 390 16.50 -9.38 5.76
C SER A 390 16.32 -8.03 5.04
N PHE A 391 15.21 -7.74 4.36
CA PHE A 391 15.07 -6.46 3.65
C PHE A 391 14.09 -5.51 4.34
N ASP A 392 14.63 -4.40 4.85
CA ASP A 392 13.84 -3.25 5.25
C ASP A 392 13.63 -2.34 4.02
N PHE A 393 12.39 -2.17 3.60
CA PHE A 393 12.00 -1.29 2.49
C PHE A 393 11.42 0.04 3.00
N GLY A 394 11.52 0.30 4.30
CA GLY A 394 11.00 1.51 4.95
C GLY A 394 9.53 1.72 4.62
N GLN A 395 9.20 2.94 4.20
CA GLN A 395 7.86 3.32 3.80
C GLN A 395 7.34 2.61 2.53
N TRP A 396 8.21 1.94 1.77
CA TRP A 396 7.84 1.18 0.58
C TRP A 396 7.62 -0.32 0.85
N SER A 397 7.60 -0.73 2.12
CA SER A 397 7.33 -2.13 2.48
C SER A 397 5.99 -2.64 1.92
N ALA A 398 4.93 -1.82 1.96
CA ALA A 398 3.64 -2.17 1.38
C ALA A 398 3.69 -2.36 -0.15
N TYR A 399 4.57 -1.63 -0.84
CA TYR A 399 4.78 -1.79 -2.28
C TYR A 399 5.40 -3.15 -2.61
N VAL A 400 6.39 -3.58 -1.84
CA VAL A 400 7.13 -4.84 -2.09
C VAL A 400 6.41 -6.07 -1.53
N ALA A 401 5.57 -5.91 -0.50
CA ALA A 401 4.90 -7.01 0.21
C ALA A 401 4.10 -7.96 -0.69
N ASN A 402 3.56 -7.47 -1.80
CA ASN A 402 2.77 -8.24 -2.75
C ASN A 402 3.57 -8.64 -4.01
N TYR A 403 4.90 -8.74 -3.89
CA TYR A 403 5.82 -9.28 -4.89
C TYR A 403 5.55 -8.79 -6.32
N PRO A 404 5.70 -7.47 -6.58
CA PRO A 404 5.44 -6.93 -7.91
C PRO A 404 6.31 -7.61 -8.98
N SER A 405 5.76 -7.78 -10.18
CA SER A 405 6.47 -8.34 -11.34
C SER A 405 7.45 -7.31 -11.92
N VAL A 406 8.44 -6.93 -11.13
CA VAL A 406 9.41 -5.87 -11.43
C VAL A 406 10.79 -6.25 -10.93
N LEU A 407 11.80 -5.60 -11.49
CA LEU A 407 13.18 -5.68 -11.02
C LEU A 407 13.50 -4.44 -10.18
N LEU A 408 14.07 -4.63 -8.98
CA LEU A 408 14.50 -3.51 -8.14
C LEU A 408 16.02 -3.37 -8.22
N VAL A 409 16.51 -2.14 -8.36
CA VAL A 409 17.92 -1.79 -8.21
C VAL A 409 18.02 -0.86 -7.00
N ARG A 410 18.71 -1.30 -5.95
CA ARG A 410 18.83 -0.59 -4.68
C ARG A 410 20.26 -0.11 -4.46
N ALA A 411 20.45 1.14 -4.07
CA ALA A 411 21.73 1.73 -3.71
C ALA A 411 21.70 2.14 -2.23
N THR A 412 22.40 1.40 -1.40
CA THR A 412 22.47 1.59 0.05
C THR A 412 23.81 2.22 0.43
N PRO A 413 23.85 3.34 1.18
CA PRO A 413 25.10 3.92 1.66
C PRO A 413 25.88 2.92 2.52
N ARG A 414 27.18 2.79 2.27
CA ARG A 414 28.05 1.88 3.02
C ARG A 414 28.34 2.44 4.40
N GLN A 415 28.52 1.58 5.37
CA GLN A 415 29.16 1.96 6.62
C GLN A 415 30.67 2.10 6.42
N VAL A 416 31.19 3.30 6.63
CA VAL A 416 32.60 3.64 6.48
C VAL A 416 33.14 4.20 7.79
N GLU A 417 34.38 3.84 8.12
CA GLU A 417 35.12 4.45 9.23
C GLU A 417 35.89 5.66 8.69
N SER A 418 35.76 6.83 9.32
CA SER A 418 36.45 8.04 8.87
C SER A 418 37.96 7.86 8.98
N LEU A 419 38.72 8.52 8.11
CA LEU A 419 40.19 8.42 8.14
C LEU A 419 40.75 8.84 9.52
N TRP A 420 40.22 9.91 10.10
CA TRP A 420 40.62 10.38 11.42
C TRP A 420 40.24 9.40 12.54
N LEU A 421 39.09 8.71 12.45
CA LEU A 421 38.72 7.67 13.40
C LEU A 421 39.64 6.44 13.30
N LYS A 422 40.04 6.06 12.08
CA LYS A 422 41.07 5.02 11.87
C LYS A 422 42.40 5.40 12.50
N VAL A 423 42.85 6.65 12.32
CA VAL A 423 44.10 7.16 12.90
C VAL A 423 44.01 7.21 14.43
N ALA A 424 42.92 7.72 14.99
CA ALA A 424 42.70 7.78 16.43
C ALA A 424 42.66 6.37 17.06
N ARG A 425 41.99 5.42 16.41
CA ARG A 425 42.01 4.01 16.80
C ARG A 425 43.41 3.40 16.71
N GLY A 426 44.16 3.72 15.66
CA GLY A 426 45.57 3.33 15.53
C GLY A 426 46.43 3.86 16.69
N ALA A 427 46.27 5.13 17.06
CA ALA A 427 46.94 5.74 18.19
C ALA A 427 46.52 5.09 19.53
N ALA A 428 45.23 4.84 19.75
CA ALA A 428 44.74 4.15 20.94
C ALA A 428 45.30 2.72 21.07
N MET A 429 45.45 2.00 19.95
CA MET A 429 46.10 0.68 19.94
C MET A 429 47.58 0.77 20.36
N THR A 430 48.30 1.84 20.01
CA THR A 430 49.67 2.04 20.50
C THR A 430 49.75 2.27 22.02
N GLN A 431 48.64 2.66 22.63
CA GLN A 431 48.49 2.84 24.08
C GLN A 431 47.85 1.62 24.78
N GLY A 432 47.71 0.49 24.08
CA GLY A 432 47.15 -0.75 24.63
C GLY A 432 45.61 -0.78 24.71
N ILE A 433 44.92 0.20 24.12
CA ILE A 433 43.45 0.25 24.10
C ILE A 433 42.94 -0.23 22.74
N ALA A 434 42.25 -1.38 22.73
CA ALA A 434 41.63 -1.92 21.52
C ALA A 434 40.21 -1.37 21.33
N LEU A 435 40.09 -0.30 20.53
CA LEU A 435 38.77 0.24 20.14
C LEU A 435 38.21 -0.51 18.93
N PRO A 436 36.90 -0.85 18.90
CA PRO A 436 36.26 -1.37 17.70
C PRO A 436 36.15 -0.28 16.62
N PRO A 437 35.99 -0.65 15.33
CA PRO A 437 35.76 0.32 14.26
C PRO A 437 34.50 1.16 14.52
N LEU A 438 34.66 2.48 14.56
CA LEU A 438 33.55 3.41 14.70
C LEU A 438 33.05 3.81 13.30
N THR A 439 32.11 3.03 12.79
CA THR A 439 31.55 3.24 11.46
C THR A 439 30.36 4.20 11.51
N HIS A 440 30.24 5.01 10.46
CA HIS A 440 29.07 5.84 10.18
C HIS A 440 28.63 5.56 8.74
N PHE A 441 27.39 5.88 8.41
CA PHE A 441 26.94 5.76 7.03
C PHE A 441 27.66 6.78 6.15
N ALA A 442 28.07 6.35 4.95
CA ALA A 442 28.47 7.24 3.88
C ALA A 442 27.32 8.22 3.57
N PRO A 443 27.60 9.35 2.90
CA PRO A 443 26.57 10.32 2.56
C PRO A 443 25.38 9.68 1.83
N GLY A 444 24.18 10.22 2.09
CA GLY A 444 22.93 9.70 1.57
C GLY A 444 22.88 9.66 0.04
N PHE A 445 21.94 8.86 -0.46
CA PHE A 445 21.63 8.73 -1.88
C PHE A 445 20.97 10.00 -2.43
N ALA A 446 21.47 10.52 -3.56
CA ALA A 446 20.85 11.61 -4.30
C ALA A 446 20.07 11.14 -5.53
N ARG A 447 20.69 10.35 -6.41
CA ARG A 447 20.06 9.80 -7.62
C ARG A 447 20.85 8.62 -8.19
N MET A 448 20.21 7.87 -9.08
CA MET A 448 20.82 6.76 -9.81
C MET A 448 20.51 6.86 -11.30
N ARG A 449 21.37 6.31 -12.14
CA ARG A 449 21.08 6.01 -13.55
C ARG A 449 21.49 4.58 -13.84
N VAL A 450 20.70 3.89 -14.66
CA VAL A 450 21.01 2.52 -15.10
C VAL A 450 21.08 2.53 -16.61
N LEU A 451 22.17 2.03 -17.17
CA LEU A 451 22.40 1.94 -18.60
C LEU A 451 22.42 0.48 -19.04
N CYS A 452 21.66 0.15 -20.08
CA CYS A 452 21.71 -1.11 -20.81
C CYS A 452 22.57 -0.86 -22.07
N GLY A 453 23.83 -1.27 -22.02
CA GLY A 453 24.85 -0.80 -22.96
C GLY A 453 25.00 0.73 -22.86
N ALA A 454 24.77 1.45 -23.95
CA ALA A 454 24.81 2.91 -23.99
C ALA A 454 23.45 3.57 -23.72
N LYS A 455 22.36 2.80 -23.65
CA LYS A 455 21.00 3.32 -23.51
C LYS A 455 20.64 3.46 -22.05
N GLU A 456 20.27 4.66 -21.62
CA GLU A 456 19.68 4.88 -20.30
C GLU A 456 18.30 4.23 -20.21
N LEU A 457 18.08 3.49 -19.13
CA LEU A 457 16.80 2.91 -18.78
C LEU A 457 16.01 3.91 -17.94
N VAL A 458 14.79 4.22 -18.37
CA VAL A 458 13.85 5.01 -17.58
C VAL A 458 13.22 4.07 -16.54
N PRO A 459 13.32 4.36 -15.23
CA PRO A 459 12.67 3.54 -14.22
C PRO A 459 11.15 3.68 -14.28
N VAL A 460 10.44 2.61 -13.96
CA VAL A 460 9.01 2.64 -13.65
C VAL A 460 8.80 3.56 -12.45
N HIS A 461 9.59 3.37 -11.39
CA HIS A 461 9.54 4.24 -10.20
C HIS A 461 10.96 4.52 -9.66
N PRO A 462 11.35 5.79 -9.46
CA PRO A 462 12.63 6.17 -8.88
C PRO A 462 12.49 6.42 -7.36
N PHE A 463 12.22 5.37 -6.58
CA PHE A 463 11.98 5.54 -5.15
C PHE A 463 13.24 5.90 -4.36
N VAL A 464 13.01 6.54 -3.22
CA VAL A 464 13.96 6.77 -2.13
C VAL A 464 13.39 6.09 -0.89
N VAL A 465 14.19 5.26 -0.21
CA VAL A 465 13.85 4.65 1.08
C VAL A 465 14.49 5.49 2.17
N GLU A 466 13.68 5.92 3.14
CA GLU A 466 14.17 6.65 4.31
C GLU A 466 14.21 5.71 5.51
N ARG A 467 15.41 5.51 6.08
CA ARG A 467 15.58 4.71 7.29
C ARG A 467 16.11 5.57 8.43
N ARG A 468 15.30 5.77 9.47
CA ARG A 468 15.74 6.47 10.67
C ARG A 468 16.75 5.61 11.46
N THR A 469 17.91 6.18 11.73
CA THR A 469 18.93 5.57 12.61
C THR A 469 18.89 6.14 14.02
N SER A 470 18.32 7.34 14.18
CA SER A 470 18.05 7.99 15.46
C SER A 470 16.83 8.90 15.33
N GLU A 471 16.50 9.65 16.38
CA GLU A 471 15.43 10.65 16.34
C GLU A 471 15.71 11.77 15.33
N THR A 472 16.98 12.09 15.08
CA THR A 472 17.39 13.23 14.26
C THR A 472 18.12 12.83 12.97
N GLU A 473 18.49 11.56 12.82
CA GLU A 473 19.26 11.07 11.69
C GLU A 473 18.47 10.03 10.89
N ALA A 474 18.43 10.23 9.57
CA ALA A 474 17.86 9.30 8.63
C ALA A 474 18.85 9.05 7.49
N ILE A 475 18.98 7.78 7.12
CA ILE A 475 19.70 7.34 5.93
C ILE A 475 18.72 7.37 4.76
N ARG A 476 19.18 7.92 3.64
CA ARG A 476 18.47 7.87 2.35
C ARG A 476 19.14 6.85 1.46
N GLU A 477 18.35 5.90 0.99
CA GLU A 477 18.77 4.87 0.02
C GLU A 477 17.98 5.03 -1.28
N GLY A 478 18.58 4.70 -2.41
CA GLY A 478 17.89 4.68 -3.70
C GLY A 478 17.26 3.32 -3.96
N MET A 479 16.04 3.28 -4.48
CA MET A 479 15.39 2.05 -4.94
C MET A 479 14.65 2.30 -6.25
N TYR A 480 15.27 1.98 -7.39
CA TYR A 480 14.66 2.19 -8.69
C TYR A 480 14.03 0.89 -9.19
N VAL A 481 12.81 1.01 -9.71
CA VAL A 481 11.98 -0.08 -10.20
C VAL A 481 12.03 -0.13 -11.72
N PHE A 482 12.22 -1.31 -12.30
CA PHE A 482 12.27 -1.52 -13.74
C PHE A 482 11.36 -2.70 -14.16
N THR A 483 10.97 -2.72 -15.43
CA THR A 483 10.18 -3.83 -15.99
C THR A 483 11.00 -5.14 -16.00
N PRO A 484 10.35 -6.33 -16.01
CA PRO A 484 11.02 -7.64 -15.98
C PRO A 484 12.05 -7.92 -17.08
N ASP A 485 11.99 -7.17 -18.17
CA ASP A 485 12.82 -7.30 -19.35
C ASP A 485 13.85 -6.17 -19.51
N ALA A 486 13.87 -5.18 -18.61
CA ALA A 486 14.74 -4.01 -18.72
C ALA A 486 16.25 -4.32 -18.64
N ILE A 487 16.62 -5.40 -17.95
CA ILE A 487 18.01 -5.81 -17.72
C ILE A 487 18.18 -7.29 -18.09
N GLY A 488 19.15 -7.59 -18.96
CA GLY A 488 19.49 -8.96 -19.33
C GLY A 488 20.66 -9.07 -20.32
N PRO A 489 20.92 -10.26 -20.89
CA PRO A 489 22.01 -10.51 -21.83
C PRO A 489 21.98 -9.59 -23.06
N HIS A 490 20.80 -9.15 -23.49
CA HIS A 490 20.63 -8.23 -24.62
C HIS A 490 21.30 -6.86 -24.40
N CYS A 491 21.59 -6.48 -23.15
CA CYS A 491 22.34 -5.26 -22.83
C CYS A 491 23.83 -5.37 -23.14
N GLY A 492 24.39 -6.59 -23.22
CA GLY A 492 25.83 -6.86 -23.24
C GLY A 492 26.51 -6.54 -21.90
N SER A 493 26.33 -5.32 -21.39
CA SER A 493 26.74 -4.87 -20.05
C SER A 493 25.67 -3.96 -19.46
N VAL A 494 25.57 -3.94 -18.13
CA VAL A 494 24.74 -2.95 -17.43
C VAL A 494 25.61 -2.12 -16.51
N THR A 495 25.54 -0.80 -16.71
CA THR A 495 26.26 0.18 -15.90
C THR A 495 25.29 0.88 -14.97
N ILE A 496 25.61 0.94 -13.69
CA ILE A 496 24.83 1.65 -12.68
C ILE A 496 25.69 2.80 -12.18
N GLU A 497 25.17 4.02 -12.34
CA GLU A 497 25.80 5.26 -11.89
C GLU A 497 25.02 5.78 -10.67
N VAL A 498 25.71 6.03 -9.55
CA VAL A 498 25.12 6.51 -8.30
C VAL A 498 25.75 7.83 -7.90
N TRP A 499 24.93 8.76 -7.41
CA TRP A 499 25.36 10.05 -6.87
C TRP A 499 24.97 10.16 -5.40
N SER A 500 25.86 10.76 -4.61
CA SER A 500 25.61 11.07 -3.20
C SER A 500 25.19 12.52 -3.01
N GLU A 501 24.42 12.79 -1.96
CA GLU A 501 23.96 14.15 -1.62
C GLU A 501 25.13 15.10 -1.34
N LYS A 502 26.23 14.58 -0.76
CA LYS A 502 27.43 15.39 -0.45
C LYS A 502 28.27 15.73 -1.67
N ALA A 503 28.19 14.93 -2.74
CA ALA A 503 28.96 15.12 -3.96
C ALA A 503 28.08 14.89 -5.20
N PRO A 504 27.10 15.77 -5.46
CA PRO A 504 26.09 15.58 -6.50
C PRO A 504 26.67 15.58 -7.93
N ASP A 505 27.89 16.09 -8.11
CA ASP A 505 28.59 16.11 -9.41
C ASP A 505 29.52 14.90 -9.61
N LYS A 506 29.82 14.14 -8.54
CA LYS A 506 30.70 12.98 -8.59
C LYS A 506 29.87 11.71 -8.70
N ARG A 507 29.97 11.05 -9.85
CA ARG A 507 29.35 9.74 -10.05
C ARG A 507 30.25 8.61 -9.56
N GLU A 508 29.66 7.65 -8.87
CA GLU A 508 30.23 6.34 -8.61
C GLU A 508 29.64 5.33 -9.59
N VAL A 509 30.48 4.51 -10.20
CA VAL A 509 30.08 3.64 -11.31
C VAL A 509 30.38 2.20 -10.96
N VAL A 510 29.41 1.33 -11.22
CA VAL A 510 29.58 -0.12 -11.14
C VAL A 510 29.00 -0.79 -12.38
N THR A 511 29.60 -1.90 -12.80
CA THR A 511 29.16 -2.64 -13.99
C THR A 511 28.85 -4.08 -13.62
N LEU A 512 27.70 -4.57 -14.08
CA LEU A 512 27.30 -5.97 -13.98
C LEU A 512 27.85 -6.74 -15.18
N ASP A 513 28.50 -7.88 -14.89
CA ASP A 513 29.07 -8.76 -15.89
C ASP A 513 28.02 -9.67 -16.56
N ALA A 514 28.40 -10.28 -17.68
CA ALA A 514 27.51 -11.14 -18.46
C ALA A 514 26.95 -12.35 -17.69
N PRO A 515 27.73 -13.06 -16.83
CA PRO A 515 27.18 -14.13 -15.99
C PRO A 515 26.06 -13.65 -15.05
N ARG A 516 26.26 -12.53 -14.36
CA ARG A 516 25.22 -11.93 -13.49
C ARG A 516 23.98 -11.54 -14.28
N LEU A 517 24.15 -10.92 -15.45
CA LEU A 517 23.03 -10.54 -16.32
C LEU A 517 22.23 -11.75 -16.80
N THR A 518 22.92 -12.85 -17.13
CA THR A 518 22.27 -14.10 -17.52
C THR A 518 21.46 -14.68 -16.37
N GLN A 519 22.01 -14.66 -15.16
CA GLN A 519 21.29 -15.17 -13.99
C GLN A 519 20.08 -14.28 -13.62
N ILE A 520 20.24 -12.95 -13.60
CA ILE A 520 19.12 -12.00 -13.40
C ILE A 520 18.02 -12.26 -14.43
N TRP A 521 18.40 -12.43 -15.70
CA TRP A 521 17.45 -12.73 -16.76
C TRP A 521 16.73 -14.05 -16.52
N ASN A 522 17.42 -15.11 -16.11
CA ASN A 522 16.78 -16.39 -15.81
C ASN A 522 15.82 -16.30 -14.62
N ASP A 523 16.20 -15.59 -13.55
CA ASP A 523 15.34 -15.36 -12.39
C ASP A 523 14.05 -14.60 -12.74
N MET A 524 14.13 -13.68 -13.71
CA MET A 524 13.00 -12.89 -14.17
C MET A 524 12.12 -13.62 -15.19
N ALA A 525 12.47 -14.85 -15.61
CA ALA A 525 11.72 -15.58 -16.64
C ALA A 525 10.23 -15.81 -16.31
N PRO A 526 9.84 -16.20 -15.08
CA PRO A 526 8.42 -16.36 -14.73
C PRO A 526 7.61 -15.06 -14.83
N PHE A 527 8.26 -13.93 -14.56
CA PHE A 527 7.64 -12.59 -14.50
C PHE A 527 7.56 -11.93 -15.88
N ARG A 528 8.45 -12.28 -16.82
CA ARG A 528 8.36 -11.84 -18.22
C ARG A 528 7.24 -12.53 -18.99
N ALA A 529 6.97 -13.80 -18.68
CA ALA A 529 5.91 -14.56 -19.34
C ALA A 529 4.52 -14.09 -18.93
N SER A 530 4.37 -13.61 -17.69
CA SER A 530 3.14 -13.06 -17.15
C SER A 530 2.92 -11.60 -17.57
N ALA A 531 3.98 -10.82 -17.82
CA ALA A 531 3.89 -9.45 -18.32
C ALA A 531 3.50 -9.31 -19.81
N ARG A 532 3.29 -10.42 -20.53
CA ARG A 532 2.79 -10.48 -21.91
C ARG A 532 1.35 -10.98 -21.89
#